data_AF-A0A1E7M292-F1
#
_entry.id   AF-A0A1E7M292-F1
#
_cell.length_a   1.000
_cell.length_b   1.000
_cell.length_c   1.000
_cell.angle_alpha   90.00
_cell.angle_beta   90.00
_cell.angle_gamma   90.00
#
_symmetry.space_group_name_H-M   'P 1'
#
loop_
_entity.id
_entity.type
_entity.pdbx_description
1 polymer ?
#
loop_
_entity_poly.entity_id
_entity_poly.type
_entity_poly.pdbx_seq_one_letter_code
_entity_poly.pdbx_strand_id
1 'polypeptide(L)'
;MARAVDRVAGGGLVVTDAPARRVHAQVADRVAALTEVARSLQDDGIAVEDIGLRRPSLDDVFLRLTGHGTGADDAQAAGDAPGAGDAETVREVAAA
;
A
#
# COMPACT_ATOMS: atom_id res chain seq x y z
N MET A 1 12.26 -4.26 7.42
CA MET A 1 11.36 -4.25 6.24
C MET A 1 12.10 -4.13 4.91
N ALA A 2 12.92 -3.09 4.66
CA ALA A 2 13.57 -2.91 3.35
C ALA A 2 14.34 -4.15 2.83
N ARG A 3 15.08 -4.85 3.69
CA ARG A 3 15.80 -6.09 3.32
C ARG A 3 14.89 -7.26 2.90
N ALA A 4 13.71 -7.40 3.51
CA ALA A 4 12.75 -8.44 3.14
C ALA A 4 12.16 -8.18 1.75
N VAL A 5 11.87 -6.90 1.47
CA VAL A 5 11.32 -6.45 0.19
C VAL A 5 12.35 -6.50 -0.94
N ASP A 6 13.62 -6.20 -0.65
CA ASP A 6 14.72 -6.25 -1.62
C ASP A 6 14.91 -7.64 -2.25
N ARG A 7 14.71 -8.70 -1.46
CA ARG A 7 14.79 -10.10 -1.96
C ARG A 7 13.75 -10.40 -3.04
N VAL A 8 12.51 -9.96 -2.84
CA VAL A 8 11.41 -10.25 -3.77
C VAL A 8 11.37 -9.30 -4.97
N ALA A 9 12.08 -8.18 -4.90
CA ALA A 9 12.18 -7.22 -6.01
C ALA A 9 12.92 -7.80 -7.22
N GLY A 10 13.71 -8.88 -7.06
CA GLY A 10 14.38 -9.56 -8.17
C GLY A 10 15.31 -8.65 -8.98
N GLY A 11 15.90 -7.64 -8.36
CA GLY A 11 16.72 -6.61 -9.02
C GLY A 11 15.93 -5.47 -9.66
N GLY A 12 14.61 -5.43 -9.48
CA GLY A 12 13.74 -4.31 -9.85
C GLY A 12 13.90 -3.09 -8.95
N LEU A 13 13.27 -1.98 -9.34
CA LEU A 13 13.30 -0.74 -8.57
C LEU A 13 12.63 -0.91 -7.19
N VAL A 14 13.38 -0.60 -6.14
CA VAL A 14 12.90 -0.48 -4.76
C VAL A 14 12.96 0.99 -4.35
N VAL A 15 11.82 1.55 -3.93
CA VAL A 15 11.70 2.92 -3.44
C VAL A 15 11.32 2.88 -1.96
N THR A 16 12.09 3.57 -1.13
CA THR A 16 11.82 3.67 0.31
C THR A 16 11.39 5.08 0.66
N ASP A 17 10.24 5.19 1.31
CA ASP A 17 9.74 6.41 1.94
C ASP A 17 9.95 6.27 3.45
N ALA A 18 11.03 6.85 3.96
CA ALA A 18 11.38 6.81 5.37
C ALA A 18 10.37 7.55 6.28
N PRO A 19 9.92 8.79 5.97
CA PRO A 19 8.95 9.47 6.83
C PRO A 19 7.60 8.75 6.91
N ALA A 20 7.10 8.19 5.80
CA ALA A 20 5.87 7.38 5.81
C ALA A 20 6.09 5.92 6.25
N ARG A 21 7.35 5.49 6.43
CA ARG A 21 7.76 4.11 6.72
C ARG A 21 7.22 3.09 5.70
N ARG A 22 7.26 3.45 4.42
CA ARG A 22 6.79 2.61 3.31
C ARG A 22 7.94 2.17 2.43
N VAL A 23 7.82 0.96 1.88
CA VAL A 23 8.74 0.43 0.89
C VAL A 23 7.91 -0.08 -0.28
N HIS A 24 8.20 0.42 -1.48
CA HIS A 24 7.57 0.01 -2.72
C HIS A 24 8.59 -0.74 -3.56
N ALA A 25 8.19 -1.88 -4.13
CA ALA A 25 9.05 -2.65 -5.03
C ALA A 25 8.24 -3.21 -6.19
N GLN A 26 8.86 -3.22 -7.37
CA GLN A 26 8.33 -3.96 -8.50
C GLN A 26 8.66 -5.44 -8.33
N VAL A 27 7.65 -6.30 -8.46
CA VAL A 27 7.78 -7.75 -8.33
C VAL A 27 7.22 -8.45 -9.55
N ALA A 28 7.84 -9.56 -9.95
CA ALA A 28 7.42 -10.34 -11.11
C ALA A 28 6.15 -11.15 -10.80
N ASP A 29 6.11 -11.82 -9.66
CA ASP A 29 4.97 -12.59 -9.16
C ASP A 29 4.50 -12.01 -7.82
N ARG A 30 3.31 -11.41 -7.81
CA ARG A 30 2.75 -10.74 -6.63
C ARG A 30 2.43 -11.72 -5.50
N VAL A 31 1.95 -12.92 -5.82
CA VAL A 31 1.51 -13.90 -4.79
C VAL A 31 2.73 -14.54 -4.14
N ALA A 32 3.71 -14.95 -4.95
CA ALA A 32 4.96 -15.50 -4.45
C ALA A 32 5.71 -14.47 -3.60
N ALA A 33 5.83 -13.22 -4.09
CA ALA A 33 6.49 -12.14 -3.37
C ALA A 33 5.82 -11.85 -2.02
N LEU A 34 4.49 -11.75 -1.99
CA LEU A 34 3.74 -11.48 -0.75
C LEU A 34 3.96 -12.59 0.29
N THR A 35 3.94 -13.85 -0.14
CA THR A 35 4.17 -15.01 0.73
C THR A 35 5.59 -15.02 1.29
N GLU A 36 6.59 -14.71 0.46
CA GLU A 36 8.00 -14.66 0.87
C GLU A 36 8.28 -13.51 1.83
N VAL A 37 7.74 -12.32 1.57
CA VAL A 37 7.86 -11.17 2.49
C VAL A 37 7.22 -11.49 3.83
N ALA A 38 6.00 -12.04 3.84
CA ALA A 38 5.30 -12.40 5.07
C ALA A 38 6.13 -13.40 5.91
N ARG A 39 6.67 -14.44 5.27
CA ARG A 39 7.55 -15.41 5.94
C ARG A 39 8.82 -14.75 6.49
N SER A 40 9.50 -13.93 5.69
CA SER A 40 10.69 -13.20 6.14
C SER A 40 10.42 -12.33 7.35
N LEU A 41 9.28 -11.65 7.40
CA LEU A 41 8.93 -10.79 8.53
C LEU A 41 8.68 -11.63 9.79
N GLN A 42 8.02 -12.78 9.65
CA GLN A 42 7.82 -13.73 10.74
C GLN A 42 9.14 -14.30 11.27
N ASP A 43 10.05 -14.70 10.38
CA ASP A 43 11.38 -15.21 10.75
C ASP A 43 12.21 -14.16 11.51
N ASP A 44 12.02 -12.88 11.17
CA ASP A 44 12.64 -11.74 11.86
C ASP A 44 11.90 -11.33 13.16
N GLY A 45 10.81 -12.02 13.53
CA GLY A 45 10.01 -11.73 14.72
C GLY A 45 9.13 -10.48 14.61
N ILE A 46 8.87 -10.01 13.39
CA ILE A 46 8.05 -8.82 13.11
C ILE A 46 6.59 -9.26 12.88
N ALA A 47 5.69 -8.81 13.76
CA ALA A 47 4.26 -9.08 13.61
C ALA A 47 3.68 -8.34 12.39
N VAL A 48 2.93 -9.07 11.57
CA VAL A 48 2.17 -8.52 10.44
C VAL A 48 0.74 -8.31 10.92
N GLU A 49 0.29 -7.06 10.95
CA GLU A 49 -1.09 -6.71 11.35
C GLU A 49 -2.09 -7.01 10.24
N ASP A 50 -1.74 -6.66 9.00
CA ASP A 50 -2.57 -6.86 7.82
C ASP A 50 -1.73 -7.14 6.58
N ILE A 51 -2.30 -7.91 5.65
CA ILE A 51 -1.67 -8.25 4.38
C ILE A 51 -2.74 -8.55 3.32
N GLY A 52 -2.64 -7.90 2.16
CA GLY A 52 -3.66 -7.97 1.12
C GLY A 52 -3.11 -8.02 -0.30
N LEU A 53 -3.87 -8.66 -1.18
CA LEU A 53 -3.70 -8.56 -2.62
C LEU A 53 -4.97 -7.99 -3.23
N ARG A 54 -4.81 -6.99 -4.10
CA ARG A 54 -5.91 -6.42 -4.87
C ARG A 54 -5.90 -6.99 -6.28
N ARG A 55 -7.10 -7.23 -6.83
CA ARG A 55 -7.26 -7.53 -8.25
C ARG A 55 -6.95 -6.26 -9.06
N PRO A 56 -6.08 -6.31 -10.09
CA PRO A 56 -5.84 -5.18 -10.97
C PRO A 56 -7.16 -4.69 -11.59
N SER A 57 -7.34 -3.37 -11.64
CA SER A 57 -8.47 -2.75 -12.34
C SER A 57 -8.23 -2.68 -13.85
N LEU A 58 -9.26 -2.32 -14.62
CA LEU A 58 -9.12 -2.07 -16.05
C LEU A 58 -8.20 -0.87 -16.30
N ASP A 59 -8.28 0.16 -15.46
CA ASP A 59 -7.42 1.34 -15.56
C ASP A 59 -5.95 0.96 -15.34
N ASP A 60 -5.65 0.09 -14.37
CA ASP A 60 -4.29 -0.41 -14.15
C ASP A 60 -3.74 -1.16 -15.37
N VAL A 61 -4.58 -1.95 -16.03
CA VAL A 61 -4.22 -2.69 -17.25
C VAL A 61 -4.04 -1.72 -18.42
N PHE A 62 -4.94 -0.76 -18.58
CA PHE A 62 -4.86 0.26 -19.62
C PHE A 62 -3.58 1.10 -19.48
N LEU A 63 -3.27 1.56 -18.27
CA LEU A 63 -2.06 2.33 -17.97
C LEU A 63 -0.79 1.49 -18.18
N ARG A 64 -0.81 0.21 -17.81
CA ARG A 64 0.31 -0.71 -18.07
C ARG A 64 0.51 -1.01 -19.56
N LEU A 65 -0.57 -1.10 -20.34
CA LEU A 65 -0.51 -1.31 -21.80
C LEU A 65 -0.10 -0.03 -22.55
N THR A 66 -0.45 1.14 -22.04
CA THR A 66 -0.15 2.44 -22.68
C THR A 66 1.14 3.09 -22.18
N GLY A 67 1.87 2.47 -21.25
CA GLY A 67 3.17 2.94 -20.77
C GLY A 67 3.12 4.07 -19.72
N HIS A 68 1.93 4.37 -19.17
CA HIS A 68 1.73 5.42 -18.16
C HIS A 68 1.51 4.79 -16.77
N GLY A 69 2.50 4.04 -16.26
CA GLY A 69 2.35 3.25 -15.03
C GLY A 69 1.81 4.04 -13.83
N THR A 70 0.82 3.47 -13.11
CA THR A 70 0.31 3.97 -11.82
C THR A 70 1.38 3.86 -10.76
N GLY A 71 2.22 4.87 -10.64
CA GLY A 71 3.22 4.98 -9.58
C GLY A 71 2.88 6.13 -8.64
N ALA A 72 1.89 5.98 -7.75
CA ALA A 72 1.82 6.69 -6.45
C ALA A 72 0.49 6.53 -5.68
N ASP A 73 -0.65 6.27 -6.33
CA ASP A 73 -1.97 6.56 -5.70
C ASP A 73 -2.65 5.42 -4.91
N ASP A 74 -2.03 4.25 -4.75
CA ASP A 74 -2.67 3.10 -4.05
C ASP A 74 -2.61 3.15 -2.51
N ALA A 75 -2.13 4.26 -1.92
CA ALA A 75 -2.03 4.39 -0.46
C ALA A 75 -3.33 4.85 0.24
N GLN A 76 -4.41 5.10 -0.52
CA GLN A 76 -5.67 5.65 0.01
C GLN A 76 -6.87 4.73 -0.26
N ALA A 77 -6.83 3.48 0.21
CA ALA A 77 -8.01 2.60 0.25
C ALA A 77 -7.96 1.61 1.43
N ALA A 78 -7.67 2.12 2.63
CA ALA A 78 -7.96 1.44 3.88
C ALA A 78 -8.73 2.41 4.77
N GLY A 79 -10.06 2.38 4.66
CA GLY A 79 -10.94 3.29 5.38
C GLY A 79 -12.38 3.22 4.89
N ASP A 80 -13.03 2.07 5.08
CA ASP A 80 -14.49 2.07 5.24
C ASP A 80 -14.90 0.99 6.25
N ALA A 81 -15.27 1.44 7.44
CA ALA A 81 -16.11 0.71 8.36
C ALA A 81 -17.33 1.61 8.62
N PRO A 82 -18.57 1.13 8.41
CA PRO A 82 -19.75 1.96 8.64
C PRO A 82 -20.07 1.95 10.13
N GLY A 83 -19.83 3.08 10.80
CA GLY A 83 -20.30 3.36 12.16
C GLY A 83 -21.24 4.56 12.13
N ALA A 84 -22.54 4.30 12.26
CA ALA A 84 -23.59 5.31 12.31
C ALA A 84 -23.58 6.11 13.62
N GLY A 85 -24.00 7.38 13.51
CA GLY A 85 -24.47 8.25 14.59
C GLY A 85 -23.48 9.35 14.97
N ASP A 86 -23.82 10.64 15.07
CA ASP A 86 -25.07 11.38 14.99
C ASP A 86 -24.73 12.83 14.58
N ALA A 87 -25.63 13.51 13.87
CA ALA A 87 -25.45 14.89 13.45
C ALA A 87 -25.86 15.88 14.56
N GLU A 88 -24.97 16.79 14.99
CA GLU A 88 -25.28 18.08 15.65
C GLU A 88 -23.96 18.83 15.92
N THR A 89 -23.71 20.15 15.78
CA THR A 89 -24.35 21.31 15.15
C THR A 89 -23.28 22.41 15.03
N VAL A 90 -23.38 23.16 13.94
CA VAL A 90 -22.84 24.50 13.61
C VAL A 90 -22.49 25.41 14.80
N ARG A 91 -21.34 26.12 14.72
CA ARG A 91 -21.30 27.59 14.80
C ARG A 91 -19.99 28.23 14.34
N GLU A 92 -20.14 28.97 13.24
CA GLU A 92 -19.36 30.13 12.85
C GLU A 92 -19.50 31.24 13.91
N VAL A 93 -18.39 31.91 14.26
CA VAL A 93 -18.41 33.28 14.77
C VAL A 93 -17.29 34.05 14.09
N ALA A 94 -17.69 34.99 13.23
CA ALA A 94 -16.86 36.03 12.68
C ALA A 94 -16.55 37.12 13.72
N ALA A 95 -15.37 37.72 13.54
CA ALA A 95 -14.96 39.08 13.90
C ALA A 95 -14.91 39.51 15.38
N ALA A 96 -13.69 39.88 15.79
CA ALA A 96 -13.40 41.17 16.44
C ALA A 96 -11.98 41.61 16.06
#